data_AF-A0A2S8BJU4-F1
#
_entry.id   AF-A0A2S8BJU4-F1
#
_cell.length_a   1.000
_cell.length_b   1.000
_cell.length_c   1.000
_cell.angle_alpha   90.00
_cell.angle_beta   90.00
_cell.angle_gamma   90.00
#
_symmetry.space_group_name_H-M   'P 1'
#
loop_
_entity.id
_entity.type
_entity.pdbx_description
1 polymer ?
#
loop_
_entity_poly.entity_id
_entity_poly.type
_entity_poly.pdbx_seq_one_letter_code
_entity_poly.pdbx_strand_id
1 'polypeptide(L)'
;MTELGSASLSFSSLTGWAALGRRDRFLALTDAVWRVRAFGDFWSYCLVAEGAVDVAAEPEVSVWDLAALDILVREAGGTFTSLEGTPGPHGGSAVASNGVLHEGVLSRLSAE
;
A
#
# COMPACT_ATOMS: atom_id res chain seq x y z
N MET A 1 -3.18 -2.11 13.72
CA MET A 1 -3.60 -3.53 13.67
C MET A 1 -2.37 -4.42 13.47
N THR A 2 -2.30 -5.63 14.04
CA THR A 2 -1.12 -6.52 13.88
C THR A 2 -1.39 -7.77 13.04
N GLU A 3 -2.67 -8.15 12.86
CA GLU A 3 -3.07 -9.29 12.04
C GLU A 3 -3.73 -8.83 10.74
N LEU A 4 -3.34 -9.45 9.62
CA LEU A 4 -3.84 -9.08 8.30
C LEU A 4 -5.37 -9.22 8.19
N GLY A 5 -5.94 -10.27 8.77
CA GLY A 5 -7.38 -10.54 8.76
C GLY A 5 -8.23 -9.49 9.45
N SER A 6 -7.62 -8.59 10.22
CA SER A 6 -8.29 -7.47 10.90
C SER A 6 -7.97 -6.12 10.25
N ALA A 7 -7.11 -6.09 9.24
CA ALA A 7 -6.62 -4.86 8.63
C ALA A 7 -7.64 -4.22 7.67
N SER A 8 -7.49 -2.92 7.46
CA SER A 8 -8.18 -2.16 6.42
C SER A 8 -7.23 -1.76 5.28
N LEU A 9 -7.69 -1.90 4.04
CA LEU A 9 -6.93 -1.62 2.82
C LEU A 9 -7.62 -0.52 2.01
N SER A 10 -6.83 0.44 1.50
CA SER A 10 -7.23 1.39 0.46
C SER A 10 -6.31 1.33 -0.77
N PHE A 11 -6.84 1.63 -1.95
CA PHE A 11 -6.10 1.65 -3.22
C PHE A 11 -6.81 2.55 -4.24
N SER A 12 -6.27 2.67 -5.47
CA SER A 12 -6.86 3.51 -6.53
C SER A 12 -7.64 2.72 -7.58
N SER A 13 -7.02 1.74 -8.23
CA SER A 13 -7.66 0.98 -9.30
C SER A 13 -7.12 -0.45 -9.41
N LEU A 14 -7.84 -1.31 -10.13
CA LEU A 14 -7.41 -2.70 -10.41
C LEU A 14 -6.71 -2.87 -11.76
N THR A 15 -6.73 -1.85 -12.63
CA THR A 15 -6.19 -1.91 -14.00
C THR A 15 -4.66 -1.95 -13.98
N GLY A 16 -4.01 -1.12 -13.17
CA GLY A 16 -2.55 -1.13 -13.03
C GLY A 16 -2.01 -2.47 -12.49
N TRP A 17 -2.70 -3.10 -11.54
CA TRP A 17 -2.33 -4.42 -11.05
C TRP A 17 -2.45 -5.50 -12.13
N ALA A 18 -3.44 -5.39 -13.02
CA ALA A 18 -3.54 -6.27 -14.19
C ALA A 18 -2.40 -6.06 -15.18
N ALA A 19 -2.02 -4.80 -15.45
CA ALA A 19 -0.91 -4.47 -16.33
C ALA A 19 0.43 -5.03 -15.82
N LEU A 20 0.63 -5.07 -14.49
CA LEU A 20 1.79 -5.70 -13.85
C LEU A 20 1.70 -7.23 -13.72
N GLY A 21 0.60 -7.86 -14.16
CA GLY A 21 0.39 -9.31 -13.98
C GLY A 21 0.21 -9.75 -12.51
N ARG A 22 -0.12 -8.81 -11.61
CA ARG A 22 -0.25 -9.05 -10.16
C ARG A 22 -1.71 -8.97 -9.66
N ARG A 23 -2.68 -8.86 -10.56
CA ARG A 23 -4.11 -8.67 -10.21
C ARG A 23 -4.64 -9.75 -9.28
N ASP A 24 -4.40 -11.02 -9.57
CA ASP A 24 -4.95 -12.12 -8.76
C ASP A 24 -4.36 -12.13 -7.34
N ARG A 25 -3.07 -11.77 -7.22
CA ARG A 25 -2.41 -11.59 -5.93
C ARG A 25 -2.98 -10.40 -5.15
N PHE A 26 -3.23 -9.28 -5.83
CA PHE A 26 -3.88 -8.14 -5.22
C PHE A 26 -5.30 -8.46 -4.76
N LEU A 27 -6.09 -9.18 -5.57
CA LEU A 27 -7.44 -9.64 -5.20
C LEU A 27 -7.39 -10.58 -3.98
N ALA A 28 -6.45 -11.53 -3.95
CA ALA A 28 -6.26 -12.39 -2.78
C ALA A 28 -5.91 -11.60 -1.51
N LEU A 29 -5.15 -10.51 -1.62
CA LEU A 29 -4.93 -9.58 -0.50
C LEU A 29 -6.24 -8.89 -0.08
N THR A 30 -7.06 -8.46 -1.04
CA THR A 30 -8.36 -7.82 -0.75
C THR A 30 -9.33 -8.77 -0.04
N ASP A 31 -9.30 -10.06 -0.36
CA ASP A 31 -10.11 -11.09 0.30
C ASP A 31 -9.59 -11.45 1.70
N ALA A 32 -8.29 -11.26 1.94
CA ALA A 32 -7.64 -11.61 3.20
C ALA A 32 -7.73 -10.54 4.30
N VAL A 33 -8.13 -9.31 3.96
CA VAL A 33 -8.27 -8.20 4.92
C VAL A 33 -9.71 -8.03 5.37
N TRP A 34 -9.91 -7.41 6.54
CA TRP A 34 -11.26 -7.19 7.09
C TRP A 34 -12.10 -6.20 6.29
N ARG A 35 -11.47 -5.14 5.78
CA ARG A 35 -12.18 -4.05 5.09
C ARG A 35 -11.40 -3.52 3.91
N VAL A 36 -12.07 -3.40 2.78
CA VAL A 36 -11.50 -2.87 1.54
C VAL A 36 -12.25 -1.62 1.09
N ARG A 37 -11.53 -0.56 0.76
CA ARG A 37 -12.04 0.63 0.08
C ARG A 37 -11.08 1.03 -1.04
N ALA A 38 -11.52 1.94 -1.90
CA ALA A 38 -10.68 2.54 -2.92
C ALA A 38 -10.92 4.05 -2.90
N PHE A 39 -10.34 4.74 -1.91
CA PHE A 39 -10.46 6.20 -1.82
C PHE A 39 -9.64 6.91 -2.91
N GLY A 40 -8.61 6.22 -3.42
CA GLY A 40 -7.77 6.73 -4.50
C GLY A 40 -6.68 7.69 -4.04
N ASP A 41 -5.67 7.78 -4.88
CA ASP A 41 -4.63 8.81 -4.91
C ASP A 41 -4.01 9.04 -3.51
N PHE A 42 -3.60 10.28 -3.24
CA PHE A 42 -2.94 10.67 -1.99
C PHE A 42 -3.76 10.38 -0.72
N TRP A 43 -5.10 10.38 -0.81
CA TRP A 43 -5.94 10.30 0.39
C TRP A 43 -5.86 8.93 1.07
N SER A 44 -5.65 7.86 0.30
CA SER A 44 -5.39 6.53 0.86
C SER A 44 -4.18 6.53 1.79
N TYR A 45 -3.12 7.26 1.44
CA TYR A 45 -1.89 7.35 2.22
C TYR A 45 -2.02 8.27 3.44
N CYS A 46 -2.76 9.38 3.31
CA CYS A 46 -3.08 10.22 4.46
C CYS A 46 -3.86 9.44 5.53
N LEU A 47 -4.84 8.62 5.12
CA LEU A 47 -5.58 7.77 6.05
C LEU A 47 -4.70 6.72 6.73
N VAL A 48 -3.62 6.26 6.08
CA VAL A 48 -2.60 5.42 6.73
C VAL A 48 -1.82 6.21 7.78
N ALA A 49 -1.38 7.42 7.44
CA ALA A 49 -0.68 8.29 8.39
C ALA A 49 -1.55 8.69 9.60
N GLU A 50 -2.87 8.83 9.42
CA GLU A 50 -3.83 9.06 10.51
C GLU A 50 -4.13 7.80 11.35
N GLY A 51 -3.72 6.61 10.89
CA GLY A 51 -4.06 5.33 11.52
C GLY A 51 -5.51 4.89 11.31
N ALA A 52 -6.24 5.54 10.40
CA ALA A 52 -7.63 5.19 10.05
C ALA A 52 -7.71 4.08 8.99
N VAL A 53 -6.66 3.91 8.18
CA VAL A 53 -6.45 2.80 7.25
C VAL A 53 -5.12 2.11 7.61
N ASP A 54 -5.04 0.79 7.48
CA ASP A 54 -3.82 0.06 7.85
C ASP A 54 -2.83 -0.09 6.70
N VAL A 55 -3.32 -0.15 5.46
CA VAL A 55 -2.54 -0.39 4.25
C VAL A 55 -3.06 0.45 3.09
N ALA A 56 -2.15 1.10 2.35
CA ALA A 56 -2.40 1.68 1.04
C ALA A 56 -1.42 1.11 0.01
N ALA A 57 -1.88 0.79 -1.19
CA ALA A 57 -1.00 0.24 -2.23
C ALA A 57 -1.39 0.68 -3.64
N GLU A 58 -0.39 1.06 -4.43
CA GLU A 58 -0.51 1.41 -5.84
C GLU A 58 0.55 0.72 -6.70
N PRO A 59 0.16 0.17 -7.86
CA PRO A 59 1.05 -0.59 -8.73
C PRO A 59 1.99 0.31 -9.54
N GLU A 60 1.56 1.53 -9.85
CA GLU A 60 2.30 2.49 -10.68
C GLU A 60 1.98 3.89 -10.20
N VAL A 61 2.99 4.66 -9.83
CA VAL A 61 2.82 6.03 -9.31
C VAL A 61 4.14 6.80 -9.37
N SER A 62 4.05 8.10 -9.68
CA SER A 62 5.23 8.93 -9.92
C SER A 62 5.85 9.46 -8.63
N VAL A 63 7.14 9.79 -8.65
CA VAL A 63 7.82 10.41 -7.50
C VAL A 63 7.14 11.70 -7.04
N TRP A 64 6.48 12.42 -7.94
CA TRP A 64 5.80 13.69 -7.65
C TRP A 64 4.60 13.49 -6.72
N ASP A 65 3.91 12.37 -6.85
CA ASP A 65 2.77 12.02 -6.01
C ASP A 65 3.24 11.43 -4.67
N LEU A 66 4.42 10.78 -4.64
CA LEU A 66 4.92 10.07 -3.48
C LEU A 66 5.82 10.88 -2.54
N ALA A 67 6.54 11.89 -3.05
CA ALA A 67 7.58 12.56 -2.25
C ALA A 67 7.05 13.14 -0.93
N ALA A 68 5.87 13.76 -0.95
CA ALA A 68 5.24 14.29 0.26
C ALA A 68 4.65 13.18 1.16
N LEU A 69 4.14 12.10 0.56
CA LEU A 69 3.51 11.00 1.28
C LEU A 69 4.53 10.13 2.01
N ASP A 70 5.71 9.94 1.44
CA ASP A 70 6.82 9.20 2.06
C ASP A 70 7.17 9.79 3.43
N ILE A 71 7.47 11.10 3.49
CA ILE A 71 7.82 11.73 4.76
C ILE A 71 6.62 11.76 5.72
N LEU A 72 5.40 12.01 5.22
CA LEU A 72 4.19 12.04 6.04
C LEU A 72 3.94 10.70 6.75
N VAL A 73 3.99 9.59 6.00
CA VAL A 73 3.76 8.25 6.56
C VAL A 73 4.87 7.87 7.53
N ARG A 74 6.14 8.17 7.22
CA ARG A 74 7.27 7.84 8.10
C ARG A 74 7.24 8.64 9.41
N GLU A 75 6.92 9.93 9.38
CA GLU A 75 6.79 10.75 10.59
C GLU A 75 5.58 10.34 11.44
N ALA A 76 4.53 9.77 10.83
CA ALA A 76 3.42 9.14 11.54
C ALA A 76 3.77 7.76 12.15
N GLY A 77 4.99 7.27 11.97
CA GLY A 77 5.45 5.96 12.46
C GLY A 77 5.11 4.77 11.55
N GLY A 78 4.61 5.03 10.34
CA GLY A 78 4.35 4.01 9.33
C GLY A 78 5.59 3.60 8.53
N THR A 79 5.39 2.69 7.59
CA THR A 79 6.44 2.26 6.63
C THR A 79 5.97 2.49 5.21
N PHE A 80 6.87 2.99 4.37
CA PHE A 80 6.62 3.38 2.99
C PHE A 80 7.73 2.84 2.07
N THR A 81 7.38 2.01 1.09
CA THR A 81 8.32 1.42 0.13
C THR A 81 7.69 1.27 -1.25
N SER A 82 8.49 0.91 -2.25
CA SER A 82 7.99 0.29 -3.49
C SER A 82 7.46 -1.14 -3.24
N LEU A 83 6.85 -1.74 -4.26
CA LEU A 83 6.43 -3.15 -4.25
C LEU A 83 7.59 -4.14 -4.07
N GLU A 84 8.81 -3.74 -4.42
CA GLU A 84 10.05 -4.51 -4.24
C GLU A 84 10.67 -4.28 -2.86
N GLY A 85 10.00 -3.51 -1.98
CA GLY A 85 10.49 -3.19 -0.65
C GLY A 85 11.58 -2.12 -0.61
N THR A 86 11.84 -1.42 -1.72
CA THR A 86 12.82 -0.31 -1.73
C THR A 86 12.24 0.88 -0.97
N PRO A 87 12.90 1.39 0.08
CA PRO A 87 12.39 2.52 0.85
C PRO A 87 12.28 3.81 0.04
N GLY A 88 11.27 4.61 0.35
CA GLY A 88 11.10 5.96 -0.20
C GLY A 88 10.34 6.01 -1.54
N PRO A 89 10.27 7.22 -2.16
CA PRO A 89 9.31 7.53 -3.22
C PRO A 89 9.78 7.22 -4.64
N HIS A 90 10.96 6.60 -4.82
CA HIS A 90 11.62 6.51 -6.13
C HIS A 90 11.36 5.19 -6.88
N GLY A 91 10.60 4.26 -6.31
CA GLY A 91 10.43 2.91 -6.87
C GLY A 91 9.35 2.76 -7.94
N GLY A 92 8.66 3.83 -8.34
CA GLY A 92 7.62 3.79 -9.38
C GLY A 92 6.32 3.06 -8.98
N SER A 93 6.27 2.51 -7.77
CA SER A 93 5.12 1.89 -7.12
C SER A 93 5.16 2.26 -5.64
N ALA A 94 4.07 2.05 -4.91
CA ALA A 94 4.04 2.39 -3.49
C ALA A 94 3.20 1.43 -2.67
N VAL A 95 3.73 1.05 -1.51
CA VAL A 95 3.03 0.40 -0.41
C VAL A 95 3.31 1.23 0.83
N ALA A 96 2.24 1.71 1.47
CA ALA A 96 2.30 2.32 2.78
C ALA A 96 1.51 1.47 3.78
N SER A 97 2.00 1.37 5.01
CA SER A 97 1.29 0.66 6.07
C SER A 97 1.63 1.19 7.46
N ASN A 98 0.93 0.68 8.47
CA ASN A 98 1.24 0.89 9.90
C ASN A 98 2.58 0.28 10.38
N GLY A 99 3.42 -0.21 9.46
CA GLY A 99 4.74 -0.80 9.73
C GLY A 99 4.68 -2.29 10.07
N VAL A 100 3.87 -2.67 11.05
CA VAL A 100 3.79 -4.08 11.51
C VAL A 100 3.31 -5.03 10.42
N LEU A 101 2.38 -4.57 9.56
CA LEU A 101 1.83 -5.38 8.47
C LEU A 101 2.69 -5.41 7.21
N HIS A 102 3.75 -4.60 7.15
CA HIS A 102 4.40 -4.23 5.89
C HIS A 102 4.99 -5.42 5.13
N GLU A 103 5.83 -6.23 5.78
CA GLU A 103 6.43 -7.40 5.13
C GLU A 103 5.39 -8.44 4.72
N GLY A 104 4.34 -8.61 5.53
CA GLY A 104 3.24 -9.53 5.23
C GLY A 104 2.44 -9.11 4.00
N VAL A 105 2.28 -7.80 3.78
CA VAL A 105 1.65 -7.23 2.59
C VAL A 105 2.57 -7.40 1.38
N LEU A 106 3.85 -7.00 1.48
CA LEU A 106 4.82 -7.14 0.39
C LEU A 106 4.93 -8.60 -0.07
N SER A 107 5.07 -9.55 0.86
CA SER A 107 5.17 -10.98 0.52
C SER A 107 3.98 -11.52 -0.28
N ARG A 108 2.78 -10.96 -0.08
CA ARG A 108 1.58 -11.34 -0.85
C ARG A 108 1.50 -10.67 -2.22
N LEU A 109 2.16 -9.52 -2.39
CA LEU A 109 2.14 -8.73 -3.62
C LEU A 109 3.38 -8.93 -4.50
N SER A 110 4.48 -9.45 -3.97
CA SER A 110 5.71 -9.75 -4.71
C SER A 110 5.43 -10.70 -5.88
N ALA A 111 6.14 -10.53 -6.99
CA ALA A 111 6.27 -11.54 -8.06
C ALA A 111 7.05 -12.77 -7.53
N GLU A 112 6.84 -13.96 -8.09
CA GLU A 112 7.81 -15.06 -7.90
C GLU A 112 9.04 -14.80 -8.76
#